data_AF-A0A382DPK7-F1
#
_entry.id   AF-A0A382DPK7-F1
#
_cell.length_a   1.000
_cell.length_b   1.000
_cell.length_c   1.000
_cell.angle_alpha   90.00
_cell.angle_beta   90.00
_cell.angle_gamma   90.00
#
_symmetry.space_group_name_H-M   'P 1'
#
loop_
_entity.id
_entity.type
_entity.pdbx_description
1 polymer ?
#
loop_
_entity_poly.entity_id
_entity_poly.type
_entity_poly.pdbx_seq_one_letter_code
_entity_poly.pdbx_strand_id
1 'polypeptide(L)' 'MIVRVWKDDQGLVDETLLNAGDWTRIKPGEYHQFEGVEDGIAFELYWAQFDHDDIEREYSGSKKND' A
#
# COMPACT_ATOMS: atom_id res chain seq x y z
N MET A 1 3.11 -17.28 -0.55
CA MET A 1 3.16 -16.19 -1.57
C MET A 1 4.61 -15.74 -1.67
N ILE A 2 5.16 -15.59 -2.88
CA ILE A 2 6.46 -14.93 -3.07
C ILE A 2 6.21 -13.48 -3.46
N VAL A 3 6.93 -12.56 -2.83
CA VAL A 3 6.95 -11.13 -3.17
C VAL A 3 8.34 -10.79 -3.68
N ARG A 4 8.43 -10.23 -4.88
CA ARG A 4 9.68 -9.73 -5.47
C ARG A 4 9.68 -8.21 -5.48
N VAL A 5 10.77 -7.60 -5.05
CA VAL A 5 10.94 -6.13 -5.04
C VAL A 5 12.25 -5.77 -5.72
N TRP A 6 12.19 -4.91 -6.74
CA TRP A 6 13.36 -4.43 -7.45
C TRP A 6 13.92 -3.20 -6.74
N LYS A 7 15.18 -3.29 -6.31
CA LYS A 7 15.87 -2.25 -5.55
C LYS A 7 16.74 -1.41 -6.48
N ASP A 8 16.31 -0.19 -6.74
CA ASP A 8 16.97 0.74 -7.68
C ASP A 8 18.39 1.13 -7.26
N ASP A 9 18.68 1.10 -5.95
CA ASP A 9 19.98 1.48 -5.39
C ASP A 9 21.06 0.42 -5.59
N GLN A 10 20.67 -0.85 -5.72
CA GLN A 10 21.58 -1.99 -5.84
C GLN A 10 21.46 -2.71 -7.19
N GLY A 11 20.38 -2.48 -7.95
CA GLY A 11 20.05 -3.25 -9.15
C GLY A 11 19.72 -4.71 -8.86
N LEU A 12 19.34 -5.02 -7.61
CA LEU A 12 19.05 -6.36 -7.14
C LEU A 12 17.54 -6.57 -6.98
N VAL A 13 17.15 -7.83 -6.85
CA VAL A 13 15.77 -8.23 -6.59
C VAL A 13 15.72 -8.95 -5.25
N ASP A 14 14.96 -8.39 -4.31
CA ASP A 14 14.68 -9.04 -3.03
C ASP A 14 13.49 -9.98 -3.21
N GLU A 15 13.67 -11.25 -2.84
CA GLU A 15 12.59 -12.24 -2.79
C GLU A 15 12.21 -12.54 -1.34
N THR A 16 10.93 -12.36 -1.01
CA THR A 16 10.36 -12.68 0.31
C THR A 16 9.30 -13.77 0.17
N LEU A 17 9.46 -14.88 0.88
CA LEU A 17 8.43 -15.90 1.00
C LEU A 17 7.54 -15.58 2.20
N LEU A 18 6.25 -15.31 1.94
CA LEU A 18 5.23 -15.09 2.97
C LEU A 18 4.41 -16.37 3.19
N ASN A 19 4.33 -16.78 4.46
CA ASN A 19 3.41 -17.80 4.97
C ASN A 19 2.15 -17.15 5.54
N ALA A 20 1.18 -17.96 5.96
CA ALA A 20 -0.05 -17.46 6.57
C ALA A 20 0.25 -16.67 7.85
N GLY A 21 -0.18 -15.41 7.89
CA GLY A 21 0.05 -14.48 9.01
C GLY A 21 1.30 -13.60 8.85
N ASP A 22 2.18 -13.91 7.90
CA ASP A 22 3.32 -13.05 7.58
C ASP A 22 2.86 -11.80 6.81
N TRP A 23 3.63 -10.72 6.93
CA TRP A 23 3.42 -9.50 6.15
C TRP A 23 4.76 -8.88 5.75
N THR A 24 4.72 -8.09 4.68
CA THR A 24 5.85 -7.26 4.27
C THR A 24 5.35 -5.88 3.87
N ARG A 25 6.24 -4.90 3.82
CA ARG A 25 5.93 -3.54 3.36
C ARG A 25 6.95 -3.11 2.32
N ILE A 26 6.42 -2.59 1.22
CA ILE A 26 7.20 -2.11 0.08
C ILE A 26 7.24 -0.57 0.15
N LYS A 27 8.41 0.03 -0.13
CA LYS A 27 8.54 1.49 -0.08
C LYS A 27 7.89 2.11 -1.33
N PRO A 28 7.28 3.32 -1.22
CA PRO A 28 6.79 4.03 -2.40
C PRO A 28 7.87 4.18 -3.46
N GLY A 29 7.49 3.97 -4.72
CA GLY A 29 8.37 4.07 -5.88
C GLY A 29 9.08 2.78 -6.27
N GLU A 30 9.03 1.72 -5.46
CA GLU A 30 9.67 0.44 -5.81
C GLU A 30 8.78 -0.44 -6.68
N TYR A 31 9.34 -0.98 -7.76
CA TYR A 31 8.65 -1.98 -8.59
C TYR A 31 8.58 -3.32 -7.86
N HIS A 32 7.43 -4.00 -7.96
CA HIS A 32 7.21 -5.25 -7.26
C HIS A 32 6.23 -6.19 -7.99
N GLN A 33 6.30 -7.47 -7.62
CA GLN A 33 5.53 -8.57 -8.20
C GLN A 33 5.10 -9.55 -7.10
N PHE A 34 3.92 -10.16 -7.27
CA PHE A 34 3.39 -11.22 -6.42
C PHE A 34 3.26 -12.53 -7.20
N GLU A 35 3.61 -13.66 -6.58
CA GLU A 35 3.44 -15.01 -7.13
C GLU A 35 2.79 -15.95 -6.10
N GLY A 36 1.59 -16.43 -6.42
CA GLY A 36 0.88 -17.44 -5.63
C GLY A 36 1.48 -18.81 -5.84
N VAL A 37 2.24 -19.31 -4.86
CA VAL A 37 2.88 -20.65 -4.90
C VAL A 37 1.91 -21.75 -4.47
N GLU A 38 0.93 -21.41 -3.62
CA GLU A 38 -0.11 -22.29 -3.11
C GLU A 38 -1.45 -21.55 -3.13
N ASP A 39 -2.57 -22.29 -3.18
CA ASP A 39 -3.92 -21.73 -3.13
C ASP A 39 -4.14 -20.95 -1.83
N GLY A 40 -4.57 -19.70 -1.93
CA GLY A 40 -4.77 -18.86 -0.77
C GLY A 40 -5.31 -17.47 -1.09
N ILE A 41 -5.47 -16.67 -0.04
CA ILE A 41 -5.92 -15.28 -0.12
C ILE A 41 -4.83 -14.40 0.50
N ALA A 42 -4.42 -13.37 -0.22
CA ALA A 42 -3.53 -12.32 0.27
C ALA A 42 -4.24 -10.96 0.17
N PHE A 43 -3.92 -10.06 1.10
CA PHE A 43 -4.46 -8.70 1.11
C PHE A 43 -3.33 -7.72 0.82
N GLU A 44 -3.54 -6.86 -0.17
CA GLU A 44 -2.67 -5.73 -0.44
C GLU A 44 -3.31 -4.46 0.11
N LEU A 45 -2.60 -3.76 0.99
CA LEU A 45 -3.07 -2.56 1.65
C LEU A 45 -2.20 -1.37 1.23
N TYR A 46 -2.81 -0.41 0.56
CA TYR A 46 -2.18 0.88 0.26
C TYR A 46 -2.51 1.86 1.38
N TRP A 47 -1.48 2.45 1.99
CA TRP A 47 -1.68 3.57 2.90
C TRP A 47 -2.00 4.82 2.08
N ALA A 48 -3.25 5.29 2.15
CA ALA A 48 -3.62 6.60 1.64
C ALA A 48 -3.14 7.66 2.63
N GLN A 49 -2.22 8.53 2.21
CA GLN A 49 -1.94 9.76 2.93
C GLN A 49 -3.05 10.74 2.56
N PHE A 50 -4.09 10.80 3.39
CA PHE A 50 -5.13 11.82 3.28
C PHE A 50 -4.52 13.15 3.73
N ASP A 51 -4.19 14.01 2.79
CA ASP A 51 -3.83 15.38 3.10
C ASP A 51 -5.11 16.10 3.56
N HIS A 52 -5.17 16.42 4.86
CA HIS A 52 -6.31 17.10 5.45
C HIS A 52 -6.52 18.51 4.89
N ASP A 53 -5.47 19.08 4.28
CA ASP A 53 -5.48 20.40 3.66
C ASP A 53 -5.82 20.35 2.16
N ASP A 54 -6.00 19.17 1.55
CA ASP A 54 -6.38 19.05 0.13
C ASP A 54 -7.84 19.44 -0.17
N ILE A 55 -8.67 19.52 0.87
CA ILE A 55 -10.09 19.85 0.74
C ILE A 55 -10.32 21.31 1.15
N GLU A 56 -10.26 22.21 0.19
CA GLU A 56 -10.84 23.56 0.32
C GLU A 56 -12.38 23.45 0.28
N ARG A 57 -13.04 23.74 1.41
CA ARG A 57 -14.50 23.71 1.51
C ARG A 57 -15.05 25.13 1.44
N GLU A 58 -15.88 25.42 0.45
CA GLU A 58 -16.58 26.71 0.35
C GLU A 58 -17.62 26.88 1.48
N TYR A 59 -18.24 25.77 1.91
CA TYR A 59 -19.20 25.74 3.02
C TYR A 59 -18.92 24.54 3.93
N SER A 60 -18.85 24.77 5.24
CA SER A 60 -18.98 23.74 6.26
C SER A 60 -20.23 24.07 7.05
N GLY A 61 -21.13 23.09 7.21
CA GLY A 61 -22.54 23.29 7.58
C GLY A 61 -22.78 24.41 8.60
N SER A 62 -23.72 25.29 8.31
CA SER A 62 -24.12 26.37 9.21
C SER A 62 -25.33 25.97 10.05
N LYS A 63 -25.47 26.58 11.23
CA LYS A 63 -26.71 26.50 12.00
C LYS A 63 -27.82 27.13 11.17
N LYS A 64 -28.88 26.36 10.91
CA LYS A 64 -30.12 26.91 10.39
C LYS A 64 -30.71 27.79 11.50
N ASN A 65 -30.80 29.10 11.23
CA ASN A 65 -31.60 29.98 12.09
C ASN A 65 -33.07 29.69 11.75
N ASP A 66 -33.84 29.34 12.77
CA ASP A 66 -35.30 29.18 12.67
C ASP A 66 -36.02 30.53 12.57
#